data_AF-A0A7C6Z624-F1
#
_entry.id   AF-A0A7C6Z624-F1
#
_cell.length_a   1.000
_cell.length_b   1.000
_cell.length_c   1.000
_cell.angle_alpha   90.00
_cell.angle_beta   90.00
_cell.angle_gamma   90.00
#
_symmetry.space_group_name_H-M   'P 1'
#
loop_
_entity.id
_entity.type
_entity.pdbx_description
1 polymer ?
#
loop_
_entity_poly.entity_id
_entity_poly.type
_entity_poly.pdbx_seq_one_letter_code
_entity_poly.pdbx_strand_id
1 'polypeptide(L)'
;MEVRTLNGKLAKIIGGLGVVLGLLIALTPFHLAPVCQRLLELTTGKMVHMRCHYTGQGEVFLGIIIVLVSLIYLFNKTIFAQKSLGGVLMILGLGVIILPTNLGIGVCMNPMECHTTAKVLYVLGGLTIIDGLVAVFQEKIPVSTSKDLKA
;
A
#
# COMPACT_ATOMS: atom_id res chain seq x y z
N MET A 1 27.51 -13.34 2.43
CA MET A 1 26.82 -13.21 3.73
C MET A 1 25.40 -13.72 3.57
N GLU A 2 25.10 -14.93 4.05
CA GLU A 2 23.73 -15.47 3.96
C GLU A 2 22.93 -14.99 5.16
N VAL A 3 22.05 -14.04 4.88
CA VAL A 3 21.25 -13.38 5.90
C VAL A 3 19.96 -14.18 6.08
N ARG A 4 19.92 -15.06 7.08
CA ARG A 4 18.71 -15.82 7.40
C ARG A 4 17.77 -14.97 8.26
N THR A 5 16.54 -14.83 7.81
CA THR A 5 15.48 -14.24 8.59
C THR A 5 15.18 -15.11 9.81
N LEU A 6 15.16 -14.52 11.01
CA LEU A 6 14.90 -15.18 12.32
C LEU A 6 13.63 -16.08 12.36
N ASN A 7 12.72 -15.95 11.40
CA ASN A 7 11.64 -16.90 11.19
C ASN A 7 11.15 -16.76 9.73
N GLY A 8 11.53 -17.67 8.84
CA GLY A 8 11.09 -17.65 7.44
C GLY A 8 9.57 -17.62 7.28
N LYS A 9 8.81 -18.03 8.31
CA LYS A 9 7.34 -17.90 8.34
C LYS A 9 6.89 -16.45 8.50
N LEU A 10 7.55 -15.66 9.35
CA LEU A 10 7.13 -14.28 9.66
C LEU A 10 7.29 -13.35 8.44
N ALA A 11 8.40 -13.47 7.72
CA ALA A 11 8.63 -12.71 6.48
C ALA A 11 7.63 -13.08 5.37
N LYS A 12 7.24 -14.36 5.31
CA LYS A 12 6.18 -14.82 4.39
C LYS A 12 4.81 -14.29 4.76
N ILE A 13 4.50 -14.21 6.05
CA ILE A 13 3.23 -13.64 6.54
C ILE A 13 3.14 -12.16 6.19
N ILE A 14 4.20 -11.38 6.43
CA ILE A 14 4.23 -9.94 6.15
C ILE A 14 4.15 -9.69 4.65
N GLY A 15 5.03 -10.30 3.86
CA GLY A 15 4.98 -10.13 2.41
C GLY A 15 3.66 -10.64 1.81
N GLY A 16 3.09 -11.73 2.33
CA GLY A 16 1.78 -12.23 1.91
C GLY A 16 0.64 -11.29 2.29
N LEU A 17 0.66 -10.74 3.51
CA LEU A 17 -0.32 -9.75 3.97
C LEU A 17 -0.25 -8.48 3.13
N GLY A 18 0.95 -7.97 2.84
CA GLY A 18 1.16 -6.82 1.97
C GLY A 18 0.61 -7.03 0.55
N VAL A 19 0.77 -8.23 -0.03
CA VAL A 19 0.16 -8.57 -1.33
C VAL A 19 -1.37 -8.54 -1.25
N VAL A 20 -1.96 -9.13 -0.21
CA VAL A 20 -3.41 -9.16 -0.03
C VAL A 20 -3.96 -7.74 0.18
N LEU A 21 -3.29 -6.92 0.99
CA LEU A 21 -3.65 -5.52 1.24
C LEU A 21 -3.54 -4.69 -0.04
N GLY A 22 -2.45 -4.82 -0.80
CA GLY A 22 -2.29 -4.12 -2.07
C GLY A 22 -3.36 -4.49 -3.10
N LEU A 23 -3.74 -5.77 -3.16
CA LEU A 23 -4.81 -6.24 -4.05
C LEU A 23 -6.18 -5.72 -3.61
N LEU A 24 -6.46 -5.72 -2.31
CA LEU A 24 -7.68 -5.11 -1.75
C LEU A 24 -7.77 -3.62 -2.11
N ILE A 25 -6.68 -2.86 -1.95
CA ILE A 25 -6.62 -1.43 -2.31
C ILE A 25 -6.89 -1.25 -3.80
N ALA A 26 -6.27 -2.06 -4.67
CA ALA A 26 -6.48 -1.96 -6.12
C ALA A 26 -7.90 -2.32 -6.57
N LEU A 27 -8.56 -3.27 -5.90
CA LEU A 27 -9.93 -3.70 -6.22
C LEU A 27 -11.00 -2.84 -5.55
N THR A 28 -10.66 -2.10 -4.50
CA THR A 28 -11.59 -1.27 -3.73
C THR A 28 -12.44 -0.33 -4.61
N PRO A 29 -11.85 0.47 -5.53
CA PRO A 29 -12.62 1.40 -6.35
C PRO A 29 -13.53 0.73 -7.40
N PHE A 30 -13.38 -0.57 -7.65
CA PHE A 30 -14.18 -1.32 -8.63
C PHE A 30 -15.23 -2.24 -7.99
N HIS A 31 -14.89 -2.92 -6.90
CA HIS A 31 -15.71 -4.00 -6.34
C HIS A 31 -16.30 -3.69 -4.96
N LEU A 32 -15.54 -3.07 -4.06
CA LEU A 32 -15.99 -2.89 -2.67
C LEU A 32 -16.85 -1.64 -2.51
N ALA A 33 -16.46 -0.55 -3.17
CA ALA A 33 -17.20 0.70 -3.11
C ALA A 33 -16.98 1.45 -4.44
N PRO A 34 -17.81 1.17 -5.47
CA PRO A 34 -17.58 1.64 -6.82
C PRO A 34 -17.52 3.16 -6.86
N VAL A 35 -16.48 3.70 -7.48
CA VAL A 35 -16.34 5.14 -7.66
C VAL A 35 -17.49 5.70 -8.50
N CYS A 36 -17.96 6.91 -8.16
CA CYS A 36 -19.00 7.58 -8.92
C CYS A 36 -18.59 7.75 -10.39
N GLN A 37 -19.31 7.09 -11.31
CA GLN A 37 -19.13 7.24 -12.76
C GLN A 37 -19.95 8.41 -13.34
N ARG A 38 -20.68 9.15 -12.50
CA ARG A 38 -21.49 10.28 -12.96
C ARG A 38 -20.60 11.39 -13.51
N LEU A 39 -20.97 11.90 -14.68
CA LEU A 39 -20.38 13.10 -15.23
C LEU A 39 -21.07 14.32 -14.60
N LEU A 40 -20.26 15.34 -14.29
CA LEU A 40 -20.73 16.66 -13.90
C LEU A 40 -21.01 17.46 -15.17
N GLU A 41 -22.22 17.98 -15.29
CA GLU A 41 -22.54 18.99 -16.29
C GLU A 41 -22.09 20.35 -15.74
N LEU A 42 -21.09 20.95 -16.39
CA LEU A 42 -20.65 22.30 -16.07
C LEU A 42 -21.69 23.30 -16.57
N THR A 43 -21.73 24.49 -15.96
CA THR A 43 -22.51 25.65 -16.42
C THR A 43 -22.20 26.05 -17.88
N THR A 44 -21.10 25.55 -18.45
CA THR A 44 -20.68 25.72 -19.84
C THR A 44 -21.22 24.63 -20.80
N GLY A 45 -22.06 23.71 -20.32
CA GLY A 45 -22.61 22.58 -21.09
C GLY A 45 -21.62 21.43 -21.35
N LYS A 46 -20.41 21.50 -20.79
CA LYS A 46 -19.41 20.43 -20.88
C LYS A 46 -19.62 19.39 -19.79
N MET A 47 -19.42 18.12 -20.14
CA MET A 47 -19.45 16.99 -19.20
C MET A 47 -18.03 16.62 -18.77
N VAL A 48 -17.74 16.59 -17.46
CA VAL A 48 -16.43 16.14 -16.93
C VAL A 48 -16.60 15.07 -15.85
N HIS A 49 -15.57 14.23 -15.70
CA HIS A 49 -15.52 13.24 -14.63
C HIS A 49 -15.34 13.91 -13.26
N MET A 50 -15.96 13.32 -12.23
CA MET A 50 -15.78 13.76 -10.84
C MET A 50 -14.38 13.46 -10.32
N ARG A 51 -13.96 14.17 -9.26
CA ARG A 51 -12.65 13.97 -8.60
C ARG A 51 -12.47 12.52 -8.10
N CYS A 52 -13.52 11.88 -7.57
CA CYS A 52 -13.48 10.48 -7.12
C CYS A 52 -13.01 9.50 -8.21
N HIS A 53 -13.26 9.79 -9.51
CA HIS A 53 -12.82 8.92 -10.60
C HIS A 53 -11.29 8.92 -10.73
N TYR A 54 -10.68 10.11 -10.67
CA TYR A 54 -9.22 10.25 -10.72
C TYR A 54 -8.55 9.73 -9.44
N THR A 55 -9.18 9.94 -8.28
CA THR A 55 -8.73 9.36 -7.00
C THR A 55 -8.71 7.84 -7.07
N GLY A 56 -9.79 7.22 -7.56
CA GLY A 56 -9.86 5.78 -7.73
C GLY A 56 -8.79 5.24 -8.67
N GLN A 57 -8.53 5.90 -9.81
CA GLN A 57 -7.43 5.51 -10.70
C GLN A 57 -6.06 5.61 -10.03
N GLY A 58 -5.82 6.65 -9.23
CA GLY A 58 -4.59 6.81 -8.46
C GLY A 58 -4.41 5.71 -7.41
N GLU A 59 -5.48 5.34 -6.71
CA GLU A 59 -5.47 4.28 -5.71
C GLU A 59 -5.21 2.90 -6.34
N VAL A 60 -5.77 2.62 -7.52
CA VAL A 60 -5.46 1.40 -8.28
C VAL A 60 -3.97 1.33 -8.59
N PHE A 61 -3.38 2.44 -9.06
CA PHE A 61 -1.96 2.50 -9.37
C PHE A 61 -1.09 2.28 -8.13
N LEU A 62 -1.42 2.91 -7.00
CA LEU A 62 -0.72 2.68 -5.74
C LEU A 62 -0.87 1.23 -5.25
N GLY A 63 -2.07 0.65 -5.34
CA GLY A 63 -2.32 -0.74 -4.96
C GLY A 63 -1.45 -1.72 -5.76
N ILE A 64 -1.33 -1.51 -7.08
CA ILE A 64 -0.45 -2.31 -7.94
C ILE A 64 1.02 -2.19 -7.50
N ILE A 65 1.49 -0.97 -7.21
CA ILE A 65 2.87 -0.75 -6.74
C ILE A 65 3.09 -1.48 -5.41
N ILE A 66 2.14 -1.41 -4.47
CA ILE A 66 2.23 -2.11 -3.18
C ILE A 66 2.36 -3.62 -3.41
N VAL A 67 1.54 -4.22 -4.29
CA VAL A 67 1.64 -5.64 -4.64
C VAL A 67 3.03 -6.00 -5.17
N LEU A 68 3.58 -5.20 -6.10
CA LEU A 68 4.91 -5.43 -6.65
C LEU A 68 6.00 -5.34 -5.58
N VAL A 69 5.95 -4.32 -4.72
CA VAL A 69 6.90 -4.14 -3.62
C VAL A 69 6.81 -5.31 -2.63
N SER A 70 5.62 -5.77 -2.28
CA SER A 70 5.41 -6.92 -1.39
C SER A 70 5.88 -8.24 -2.01
N LEU A 71 5.71 -8.43 -3.33
CA LEU A 71 6.30 -9.57 -4.04
C LEU A 71 7.82 -9.53 -4.00
N ILE A 72 8.42 -8.36 -4.30
CA ILE A 72 9.87 -8.16 -4.21
C ILE A 72 10.36 -8.44 -2.78
N TYR A 73 9.61 -8.04 -1.76
CA TYR A 73 9.90 -8.35 -0.36
C TYR A 73 9.91 -9.86 -0.07
N LEU A 74 8.97 -10.63 -0.65
CA LEU A 74 8.91 -12.09 -0.48
C LEU A 74 10.10 -12.83 -1.12
N PHE A 75 10.55 -12.39 -2.29
CA PHE A 75 11.66 -13.04 -3.00
C PHE A 75 13.04 -12.60 -2.49
N ASN A 76 13.15 -11.39 -1.94
CA ASN A 76 14.40 -10.90 -1.39
C ASN A 76 14.68 -11.43 0.02
N LYS A 77 15.91 -11.93 0.22
CA LYS A 77 16.40 -12.42 1.53
C LYS A 77 17.38 -11.45 2.21
N THR A 78 17.73 -10.35 1.55
CA THR A 78 18.69 -9.36 2.08
C THR A 78 17.99 -8.41 3.06
N ILE A 79 18.53 -8.30 4.29
CA ILE A 79 17.95 -7.43 5.34
C ILE A 79 17.91 -5.96 4.90
N PHE A 80 18.97 -5.46 4.28
CA PHE A 80 19.02 -4.08 3.80
C PHE A 80 17.90 -3.78 2.80
N ALA A 81 17.64 -4.70 1.86
CA ALA A 81 16.54 -4.53 0.91
C ALA A 81 15.18 -4.63 1.62
N GLN A 82 14.99 -5.59 2.53
CA GLN A 82 13.74 -5.75 3.28
C GLN A 82 13.38 -4.52 4.12
N LYS A 83 14.36 -3.92 4.81
CA LYS A 83 14.13 -2.67 5.56
C LYS A 83 13.79 -1.51 4.64
N SER A 84 14.51 -1.36 3.53
CA SER A 84 14.22 -0.32 2.53
C SER A 84 12.82 -0.47 1.95
N LEU A 85 12.44 -1.69 1.54
CA LEU A 85 11.11 -2.01 1.01
C LEU A 85 10.00 -1.79 2.04
N GLY A 86 10.24 -2.11 3.33
CA GLY A 86 9.31 -1.78 4.41
C GLY A 86 9.08 -0.28 4.55
N GLY A 87 10.13 0.53 4.43
CA GLY A 87 10.02 1.99 4.39
C GLY A 87 9.23 2.48 3.18
N VAL A 88 9.44 1.88 2.00
CA VAL A 88 8.66 2.18 0.79
C VAL A 88 7.18 1.83 0.99
N LEU A 89 6.85 0.67 1.58
CA LEU A 89 5.47 0.29 1.89
C LEU A 89 4.81 1.30 2.84
N MET A 90 5.54 1.79 3.84
CA MET A 90 5.04 2.83 4.74
C MET A 90 4.68 4.11 3.98
N ILE A 91 5.57 4.60 3.11
CA ILE A 91 5.34 5.80 2.30
C ILE A 91 4.16 5.60 1.35
N LEU A 92 4.05 4.43 0.71
CA LEU A 92 2.93 4.10 -0.17
C LEU A 92 1.60 4.06 0.60
N GLY A 93 1.58 3.48 1.81
CA GLY A 93 0.40 3.47 2.68
C GLY A 93 -0.05 4.88 3.09
N LEU A 94 0.89 5.80 3.35
CA LEU A 94 0.58 7.22 3.53
C LEU A 94 -0.01 7.83 2.25
N GLY A 95 0.52 7.49 1.07
CA GLY A 95 -0.02 7.93 -0.21
C GLY A 95 -1.48 7.51 -0.42
N VAL A 96 -1.82 6.27 -0.05
CA VAL A 96 -3.19 5.74 -0.10
C VAL A 96 -4.14 6.53 0.81
N ILE A 97 -3.68 6.97 1.99
CA ILE A 97 -4.48 7.82 2.88
C ILE A 97 -4.58 9.25 2.35
N ILE A 98 -3.50 9.81 1.80
CA ILE A 98 -3.48 11.23 1.38
C ILE A 98 -4.34 11.45 0.13
N LEU A 99 -4.35 10.52 -0.84
CA LEU A 99 -5.09 10.66 -2.10
C LEU A 99 -6.57 11.06 -1.94
N PRO A 100 -7.38 10.39 -1.09
CA PRO A 100 -8.79 10.75 -0.88
C PRO A 100 -9.00 11.97 0.03
N THR A 101 -7.96 12.48 0.70
CA THR A 101 -8.07 13.69 1.52
C THR A 101 -7.97 14.97 0.68
N ASN A 102 -8.33 16.12 1.28
CA ASN A 102 -8.18 17.44 0.65
C ASN A 102 -6.73 17.84 0.33
N LEU A 103 -5.74 17.12 0.85
CA LEU A 103 -4.32 17.30 0.52
C LEU A 103 -3.92 16.60 -0.79
N GLY A 104 -4.71 15.61 -1.24
CA GLY A 104 -4.50 14.88 -2.49
C GLY A 104 -5.42 15.36 -3.61
N ILE A 105 -6.10 14.42 -4.26
CA ILE A 105 -7.12 14.71 -5.30
C ILE A 105 -8.48 15.03 -4.64
N GLY A 106 -8.73 14.39 -3.49
CA GLY A 106 -9.93 14.55 -2.70
C GLY A 106 -11.11 13.73 -3.22
N VAL A 107 -12.14 13.64 -2.38
CA VAL A 107 -13.43 13.01 -2.70
C VAL A 107 -14.54 14.06 -2.83
N CYS A 108 -15.70 13.64 -3.34
CA CYS A 108 -16.86 14.51 -3.49
C CYS A 108 -17.31 15.09 -2.15
N MET A 109 -17.74 16.36 -2.16
CA MET A 109 -18.13 17.11 -0.95
C MET A 109 -19.53 16.74 -0.42
N ASN A 110 -20.38 16.18 -1.29
CA ASN A 110 -21.70 15.69 -0.90
C ASN A 110 -21.64 14.19 -0.57
N PRO A 111 -22.29 13.75 0.52
CA PRO A 111 -22.26 12.37 0.97
C PRO A 111 -22.98 11.46 -0.03
N MET A 112 -22.18 10.84 -0.90
CA MET A 112 -22.53 9.64 -1.68
C MET A 112 -21.63 8.48 -1.22
N GLU A 113 -21.85 7.30 -1.79
CA GLU A 113 -21.05 6.06 -1.64
C GLU A 113 -19.52 6.29 -1.64
N CYS A 114 -19.02 7.37 -2.26
CA CYS A 114 -17.59 7.74 -2.28
C CYS A 114 -16.99 7.99 -0.86
N HIS A 115 -17.78 8.42 0.14
CA HIS A 115 -17.27 8.53 1.52
C HIS A 115 -17.03 7.17 2.18
N THR A 116 -17.82 6.16 1.79
CA THR A 116 -17.61 4.78 2.26
C THR A 116 -16.32 4.24 1.64
N THR A 117 -16.08 4.47 0.35
CA THR A 117 -14.82 4.15 -0.32
C THR A 117 -13.62 4.76 0.42
N ALA A 118 -13.66 6.07 0.68
CA ALA A 118 -12.59 6.77 1.39
C ALA A 118 -12.29 6.16 2.76
N LYS A 119 -13.32 5.82 3.54
CA LYS A 119 -13.16 5.17 4.85
C LYS A 119 -12.48 3.81 4.74
N VAL A 120 -12.87 2.99 3.76
CA VAL A 120 -12.25 1.67 3.52
C VAL A 120 -10.77 1.85 3.16
N LEU A 121 -10.44 2.81 2.31
CA LEU A 121 -9.06 3.12 1.95
C LEU A 121 -8.23 3.66 3.10
N TYR A 122 -8.80 4.44 4.02
CA TYR A 122 -8.11 4.83 5.26
C TYR A 122 -7.74 3.62 6.12
N VAL A 123 -8.65 2.65 6.26
CA VAL A 123 -8.38 1.43 7.02
C VAL A 123 -7.32 0.58 6.32
N LEU A 124 -7.42 0.36 5.01
CA LEU A 124 -6.45 -0.42 4.24
C LEU A 124 -5.06 0.25 4.19
N GLY A 125 -5.02 1.57 4.00
CA GLY A 125 -3.79 2.36 4.04
C GLY A 125 -3.14 2.30 5.42
N GLY A 126 -3.92 2.42 6.50
CA GLY A 126 -3.45 2.26 7.87
C GLY A 126 -2.86 0.87 8.14
N LEU A 127 -3.52 -0.18 7.68
CA LEU A 127 -3.00 -1.56 7.78
C LEU A 127 -1.69 -1.72 7.00
N THR A 128 -1.58 -1.11 5.82
CA THR A 128 -0.34 -1.14 5.01
C THR A 128 0.81 -0.42 5.71
N ILE A 129 0.53 0.71 6.39
CA ILE A 129 1.52 1.42 7.19
C ILE A 129 2.00 0.55 8.35
N ILE A 130 1.09 -0.12 9.05
CA ILE A 130 1.45 -1.02 10.16
C ILE A 130 2.30 -2.19 9.63
N ASP A 131 1.94 -2.79 8.49
CA ASP A 131 2.71 -3.86 7.87
C ASP A 131 4.13 -3.40 7.49
N GLY A 132 4.26 -2.22 6.87
CA GLY A 132 5.54 -1.59 6.56
C GLY A 132 6.37 -1.26 7.81
N LEU A 133 5.73 -0.77 8.87
CA LEU A 133 6.39 -0.47 10.14
C LEU A 133 6.92 -1.75 10.78
N VAL A 134 6.10 -2.81 10.83
CA VAL A 134 6.53 -4.13 11.29
C VAL A 134 7.69 -4.64 10.44
N ALA A 135 7.67 -4.44 9.13
CA ALA A 135 8.77 -4.83 8.23
C ALA A 135 10.08 -4.07 8.53
N VAL A 136 10.02 -2.78 8.88
CA VAL A 136 11.18 -1.94 9.23
C VAL A 136 11.74 -2.29 10.61
N PHE A 137 10.86 -2.44 11.60
CA PHE A 137 11.20 -2.71 13.00
C PHE A 137 11.43 -4.18 13.30
N GLN A 138 11.58 -5.03 12.29
CA GLN A 138 12.08 -6.39 12.49
C GLN A 138 13.51 -6.32 13.03
N GLU A 139 13.65 -6.36 14.34
CA GLU A 139 14.92 -6.61 14.99
C GLU A 139 15.36 -8.04 14.66
N LYS A 140 16.39 -8.14 13.81
CA LYS A 140 17.20 -9.35 13.72
C LYS A 140 18.58 -8.99 14.27
N ILE A 141 18.94 -9.62 15.37
CA ILE A 141 20.27 -9.54 15.98
C ILE A 141 21.29 -9.90 14.89
N PRO A 142 22.34 -9.10 14.65
CA PRO A 142 23.42 -9.48 13.75
C PRO A 142 24.14 -10.69 14.33
N VAL A 143 23.88 -11.89 13.80
CA VAL A 143 24.76 -13.03 14.03
C VAL A 143 26.01 -12.79 13.20
N SER A 144 27.08 -12.35 13.87
CA SER A 144 28.43 -12.34 13.32
C SER A 144 28.77 -13.77 12.91
N THR A 145 29.13 -13.96 11.64
CA THR A 145 29.39 -15.28 11.07
C THR A 145 30.74 -15.77 11.60
N SER A 146 30.73 -16.67 12.59
CA SER A 146 31.92 -17.33 13.17
C SER A 146 32.72 -18.22 12.19
N LYS A 147 32.52 -18.11 10.87
CA LYS A 147 33.20 -18.97 9.88
C LYS A 147 34.56 -18.45 9.40
N ASP A 148 34.96 -17.24 9.77
CA ASP A 148 36.25 -16.66 9.36
C ASP A 148 37.39 -16.89 10.39
N LEU A 149 37.17 -17.70 11.44
CA LEU A 149 38.18 -18.01 12.48
C LEU A 149 38.72 -19.46 12.43
N LYS A 150 38.59 -20.13 11.28
CA LYS A 150 39.27 -21.41 10.97
C LYS A 150 39.62 -21.47 9.48
N ALA A 151 40.50 -20.59 9.05
CA ALA A 151 41.33 -20.75 7.85
C ALA A 151 42.72 -20.18 8.16
#